data_AF-A0A940SSH9-F1
#
_entry.id   AF-A0A940SSH9-F1
#
_cell.length_a   1.000
_cell.length_b   1.000
_cell.length_c   1.000
_cell.angle_alpha   90.00
_cell.angle_beta   90.00
_cell.angle_gamma   90.00
#
_symmetry.space_group_name_H-M   'P 1'
#
loop_
_entity.id
_entity.type
_entity.pdbx_description
1 polymer ?
#
loop_
_entity_poly.entity_id
_entity_poly.type
_entity_poly.pdbx_seq_one_letter_code
_entity_poly.pdbx_strand_id
1 'polypeptide(L)'
;MAFPYYSSYQPHVYPTQYQQQNNGLIWVQGIEAAKSYPVSAGQSILLMDSESNRFFIKSADASGMPLPLRVFDYTEREIAQNASGMRSEGRSESTAYITRAELEERLEHFRANLKRGEDDAE
;
A
#
# COMPACT_ATOMS: atom_id res chain seq x y z
N MET A 1 -33.91 57.67 -15.14
CA MET A 1 -33.24 57.28 -13.87
C MET A 1 -32.92 55.81 -13.97
N ALA A 2 -31.65 55.45 -14.13
CA ALA A 2 -31.18 54.08 -14.34
C ALA A 2 -30.60 53.55 -13.03
N PHE A 3 -31.11 52.42 -12.55
CA PHE A 3 -30.62 51.75 -11.34
C PHE A 3 -29.48 50.78 -11.70
N PRO A 4 -28.32 50.81 -11.01
CA PRO A 4 -27.28 49.81 -11.21
C PRO A 4 -27.62 48.51 -10.46
N TYR A 5 -27.48 47.37 -11.15
CA TYR A 5 -27.47 46.05 -10.53
C TYR A 5 -26.17 45.87 -9.75
N TYR A 6 -26.26 45.59 -8.45
CA TYR A 6 -25.15 45.06 -7.67
C TYR A 6 -25.08 43.54 -7.86
N SER A 7 -23.92 43.04 -8.32
CA SER A 7 -23.58 41.63 -8.35
C SER A 7 -23.02 41.22 -6.99
N SER A 8 -23.69 40.27 -6.33
CA SER A 8 -23.23 39.68 -5.07
C SER A 8 -22.15 38.64 -5.33
N TYR A 9 -20.93 38.88 -4.87
CA TYR A 9 -19.85 37.90 -4.83
C TYR A 9 -20.11 36.87 -3.72
N GLN A 10 -20.17 35.58 -4.06
CA GLN A 10 -20.10 34.49 -3.09
C GLN A 10 -18.63 34.17 -2.77
N PRO A 11 -18.17 34.30 -1.51
CA PRO A 11 -16.84 33.85 -1.12
C PRO A 11 -16.79 32.32 -1.15
N HIS A 12 -15.92 31.77 -1.99
CA HIS A 12 -15.56 30.35 -1.96
C HIS A 12 -14.72 30.11 -0.70
N VAL A 13 -15.33 29.47 0.29
CA VAL A 13 -14.64 28.95 1.47
C VAL A 13 -13.79 27.75 1.07
N TYR A 14 -12.49 27.95 0.97
CA TYR A 14 -11.53 26.86 0.88
C TYR A 14 -11.43 26.19 2.26
N PRO A 15 -11.57 24.86 2.38
CA PRO A 15 -11.39 24.18 3.66
C PRO A 15 -9.95 24.38 4.13
N THR A 16 -9.81 24.92 5.33
CA THR A 16 -8.57 25.11 6.06
C THR A 16 -7.85 23.76 6.19
N GLN A 17 -6.78 23.61 5.42
CA GLN A 17 -5.86 22.49 5.55
C GLN A 17 -5.10 22.65 6.87
N TYR A 18 -5.36 21.73 7.81
CA TYR A 18 -4.58 21.57 9.02
C TYR A 18 -3.15 21.16 8.63
N GLN A 19 -2.25 22.12 8.45
CA GLN A 19 -0.82 21.83 8.46
C GLN A 19 -0.41 21.50 9.89
N GLN A 20 -0.54 20.22 10.27
CA GLN A 20 0.22 19.70 11.39
C GLN A 20 1.69 19.58 10.95
N GLN A 21 2.42 20.64 11.24
CA GLN A 21 3.87 20.72 11.13
C GLN A 21 4.48 19.96 12.31
N ASN A 22 4.62 18.64 12.17
CA ASN A 22 5.34 17.83 13.14
C ASN A 22 6.24 16.84 12.38
N ASN A 23 7.55 17.13 12.35
CA ASN A 23 8.60 16.28 11.77
C ASN A 23 8.57 15.98 10.26
N GLY A 24 7.85 16.76 9.45
CA GLY A 24 7.81 16.58 8.00
C GLY A 24 6.96 15.38 7.53
N LEU A 25 6.32 14.66 8.45
CA LEU A 25 5.23 13.74 8.13
C LEU A 25 3.90 14.47 8.20
N ILE A 26 3.12 14.37 7.14
CA ILE A 26 1.79 14.96 7.03
C ILE A 26 0.76 13.88 7.31
N TRP A 27 -0.14 14.13 8.26
CA TRP A 27 -1.23 13.21 8.60
C TRP A 27 -2.54 13.65 7.95
N VAL A 28 -3.30 12.69 7.42
CA VAL A 28 -4.59 12.91 6.75
C VAL A 28 -5.64 11.94 7.30
N GLN A 29 -6.88 12.42 7.35
CA GLN A 29 -8.02 11.58 7.72
C GLN A 29 -8.52 10.84 6.47
N GLY A 30 -7.96 9.67 6.22
CA GLY A 30 -8.38 8.80 5.13
C GLY A 30 -8.07 9.31 3.71
N ILE A 31 -8.64 8.58 2.74
CA ILE A 31 -8.32 8.75 1.32
C ILE A 31 -8.87 10.05 0.70
N GLU A 32 -9.98 10.57 1.22
CA GLU A 32 -10.58 11.80 0.69
C GLU A 32 -9.73 13.02 1.02
N ALA A 33 -9.23 13.10 2.26
CA ALA A 33 -8.25 14.10 2.66
C ALA A 33 -6.97 13.98 1.83
N ALA A 34 -6.46 12.76 1.61
CA ALA A 34 -5.29 12.52 0.77
C ALA A 34 -5.47 13.00 -0.68
N LYS A 35 -6.64 12.75 -1.28
CA LYS A 35 -6.99 13.23 -2.63
C LYS A 35 -7.06 14.75 -2.73
N SER A 36 -7.53 15.43 -1.69
CA SER A 36 -7.64 16.88 -1.66
C SER A 36 -6.31 17.61 -1.38
N TYR A 37 -5.29 16.91 -0.89
CA TYR A 37 -4.04 17.52 -0.43
C TYR A 37 -3.28 18.23 -1.56
N PRO A 38 -2.85 19.49 -1.42
CA PRO A 38 -2.13 20.19 -2.49
C PRO A 38 -0.74 19.59 -2.75
N VAL A 39 -0.36 19.42 -4.02
CA VAL A 39 1.00 19.00 -4.42
C VAL A 39 1.51 19.96 -5.50
N SER A 40 2.75 20.41 -5.36
CA SER A 40 3.39 21.29 -6.34
C SER A 40 3.80 20.50 -7.59
N ALA A 41 3.89 21.19 -8.73
CA ALA A 41 4.35 20.58 -9.98
C ALA A 41 5.73 19.93 -9.81
N GLY A 42 5.88 18.70 -10.30
CA GLY A 42 7.09 17.89 -10.21
C GLY A 42 7.41 17.38 -8.81
N GLN A 43 6.55 17.58 -7.81
CA GLN A 43 6.78 17.13 -6.43
C GLN A 43 5.99 15.86 -6.09
N SER A 44 6.48 15.15 -5.07
CA SER A 44 5.81 13.99 -4.47
C SER A 44 5.78 14.15 -2.96
N ILE A 45 4.61 13.97 -2.38
CA ILE A 45 4.36 14.14 -0.94
C ILE A 45 3.83 12.83 -0.38
N LEU A 46 4.37 12.44 0.77
CA LEU A 46 3.89 11.30 1.55
C LEU A 46 2.86 11.78 2.58
N LEU A 47 1.70 11.15 2.60
CA LEU A 47 0.59 11.44 3.50
C LEU A 47 0.29 10.19 4.32
N MET A 48 0.36 10.29 5.64
CA MET A 48 0.07 9.18 6.54
C MET A 48 -1.42 9.18 6.89
N ASP A 49 -2.08 8.03 6.78
CA ASP A 49 -3.46 7.90 7.22
C ASP A 49 -3.52 7.85 8.76
N SER A 50 -4.41 8.65 9.36
CA SER A 50 -4.64 8.60 10.81
C SER A 50 -5.65 7.51 11.22
N GLU A 51 -6.42 6.99 10.27
CA GLU A 51 -7.53 6.06 10.54
C GLU A 51 -7.18 4.59 10.26
N SER A 52 -6.09 4.33 9.54
CA SER A 52 -5.68 2.99 9.12
C SER A 52 -4.16 2.88 8.98
N ASN A 53 -3.61 1.66 9.00
CA ASN A 53 -2.20 1.41 8.76
C ASN A 53 -1.88 1.51 7.25
N ARG A 54 -2.02 2.72 6.73
CA ARG A 54 -1.90 3.06 5.32
C ARG A 54 -1.19 4.38 5.15
N PHE A 55 -0.45 4.52 4.07
CA PHE A 55 0.03 5.81 3.62
C PHE A 55 -0.27 6.01 2.13
N PHE A 56 -0.32 7.28 1.74
CA PHE A 56 -0.59 7.72 0.39
C PHE A 56 0.62 8.45 -0.17
N ILE A 57 0.88 8.29 -1.47
CA ILE A 57 1.81 9.16 -2.20
C ILE A 57 1.03 9.95 -3.23
N LYS A 58 0.98 11.26 -3.05
CA LYS A 58 0.43 12.20 -4.01
C LYS A 58 1.56 12.87 -4.77
N SER A 59 1.51 12.77 -6.09
CA SER A 59 2.52 13.33 -6.99
C SER A 59 1.84 14.16 -8.07
N ALA A 60 2.49 15.23 -8.53
CA ALA A 60 2.12 15.92 -9.76
C ALA A 60 3.31 15.93 -10.72
N ASP A 61 3.02 15.84 -12.01
CA ASP A 61 4.04 15.97 -13.03
C ASP A 61 4.55 17.42 -13.14
N ALA A 62 5.56 17.66 -13.99
CA ALA A 62 6.15 18.98 -14.18
C ALA A 62 5.17 20.03 -14.76
N SER A 63 4.06 19.58 -15.36
CA SER A 63 3.00 20.47 -15.86
C SER A 63 1.96 20.82 -14.78
N GLY A 64 2.06 20.22 -13.59
CA GLY A 64 1.10 20.38 -12.51
C GLY A 64 -0.10 19.43 -12.64
N MET A 65 -0.10 18.51 -13.60
CA MET A 65 -1.14 17.51 -13.71
C MET A 65 -0.99 16.47 -12.59
N PRO A 66 -2.06 16.20 -11.82
CA PRO A 66 -1.99 15.23 -10.74
C PRO A 66 -1.84 13.82 -11.30
N LEU A 67 -0.84 13.09 -10.80
CA LEU A 67 -0.71 11.66 -11.07
C LEU A 67 -1.72 10.86 -10.23
N PRO A 68 -2.06 9.62 -10.63
CA PRO A 68 -2.91 8.75 -9.83
C PRO A 68 -2.39 8.63 -8.40
N LEU A 69 -3.28 8.83 -7.42
CA LEU A 69 -2.94 8.67 -6.01
C LEU A 69 -2.51 7.23 -5.74
N ARG A 70 -1.30 7.05 -5.22
CA ARG A 70 -0.80 5.73 -4.83
C ARG A 70 -1.15 5.45 -3.38
N VAL A 71 -1.64 4.24 -3.12
CA VAL A 71 -2.11 3.80 -1.81
C VAL A 71 -1.31 2.58 -1.39
N PHE A 72 -0.78 2.59 -0.18
CA PHE A 72 0.03 1.50 0.36
C PHE A 72 -0.45 1.13 1.76
N ASP A 73 -0.78 -0.14 1.95
CA ASP A 73 -1.01 -0.71 3.28
C ASP A 73 0.32 -1.19 3.86
N TYR A 74 0.55 -0.91 5.15
CA TYR A 74 1.75 -1.35 5.86
C TYR A 74 1.37 -2.14 7.11
N THR A 75 2.24 -3.08 7.46
CA THR A 75 2.12 -3.85 8.70
C THR A 75 3.43 -3.75 9.45
N GLU A 76 3.34 -3.68 10.77
CA GLU A 76 4.52 -3.78 11.62
C GLU A 76 5.24 -5.09 11.36
N ARG A 77 6.56 -5.03 11.24
CA ARG A 77 7.43 -6.19 11.14
C ARG A 77 8.24 -6.24 12.42
N GLU A 78 8.11 -7.29 13.21
CA GLU A 78 9.06 -7.53 14.30
C GLU A 78 10.46 -7.59 13.69
N ILE A 79 11.33 -6.69 14.13
CA ILE A 79 12.72 -6.66 13.71
C ILE A 79 13.40 -7.85 14.40
N ALA A 80 13.27 -9.05 13.83
CA ALA A 80 14.22 -10.11 14.10
C ALA A 80 15.59 -9.52 13.73
N GLN A 81 16.51 -9.43 14.69
CA GLN A 81 17.82 -8.78 14.56
C GLN A 81 18.76 -9.41 13.50
N ASN A 82 18.25 -10.17 12.54
CA ASN A 82 18.97 -10.69 11.38
C ASN A 82 18.01 -10.87 10.19
N ALA A 83 17.84 -9.84 9.37
CA ALA A 83 17.25 -10.02 8.05
C ALA A 83 17.82 -8.98 7.07
N SER A 84 19.08 -9.18 6.70
CA SER A 84 19.61 -8.69 5.44
C SER A 84 18.75 -9.25 4.31
N GLY A 85 18.13 -8.37 3.51
CA GLY A 85 17.56 -8.75 2.21
C GLY A 85 16.04 -8.79 2.16
N MET A 86 15.45 -7.64 1.86
CA MET A 86 14.50 -7.44 0.76
C MET A 86 13.93 -8.73 0.12
N ARG A 87 12.67 -9.05 0.41
CA ARG A 87 11.76 -9.69 -0.54
C ARG A 87 10.40 -9.01 -0.46
N SER A 88 10.20 -8.08 -1.37
CA SER A 88 8.90 -7.82 -1.95
C SER A 88 8.46 -9.10 -2.66
N GLU A 89 7.35 -9.70 -2.27
CA GLU A 89 6.62 -10.60 -3.16
C GLU A 89 5.16 -10.65 -2.70
N GLY A 90 4.30 -9.98 -3.47
CA GLY A 90 2.93 -10.44 -3.65
C GLY A 90 2.99 -11.82 -4.29
N ARG A 91 3.16 -12.85 -3.45
CA ARG A 91 3.04 -14.26 -3.82
C ARG A 91 2.08 -14.92 -2.84
N SER A 92 0.80 -14.61 -3.01
CA SER A 92 -0.22 -15.61 -2.70
C SER A 92 -0.11 -16.68 -3.78
N GLU A 93 0.67 -17.73 -3.52
CA GLU A 93 0.49 -19.07 -4.06
C GLU A 93 1.40 -20.03 -3.28
N SER A 94 0.81 -20.65 -2.25
CA SER A 94 1.27 -21.90 -1.60
C SER A 94 2.76 -22.02 -1.27
N THR A 95 3.23 -21.24 -0.31
CA THR A 95 4.48 -21.54 0.41
C THR A 95 4.18 -22.14 1.80
N ALA A 96 3.43 -23.25 1.81
CA ALA A 96 3.39 -24.11 2.98
C ALA A 96 4.75 -24.84 3.07
N TYR A 97 5.69 -24.28 3.82
CA TYR A 97 6.97 -24.91 4.08
C TYR A 97 6.74 -26.08 5.05
N ILE A 98 7.12 -27.28 4.65
CA ILE A 98 7.12 -28.45 5.52
C ILE A 98 8.51 -28.63 6.12
N THR A 99 8.57 -29.19 7.32
CA THR A 99 9.85 -29.51 7.95
C THR A 99 10.57 -30.60 7.16
N ARG A 100 11.90 -30.69 7.30
CA ARG A 100 12.70 -31.73 6.62
C ARG A 100 12.19 -33.14 6.94
N ALA A 101 11.74 -33.38 8.18
CA ALA A 101 11.19 -34.66 8.61
C ALA A 101 9.91 -35.02 7.84
N GLU A 102 8.99 -34.07 7.67
CA GLU A 102 7.75 -34.30 6.90
C GLU A 102 7.99 -34.52 5.41
N LEU A 103 9.06 -33.93 4.85
CA LEU A 103 9.47 -34.19 3.46
C LEU A 103 9.98 -35.63 3.31
N GLU A 104 10.81 -36.09 4.25
CA GLU A 104 11.33 -37.46 4.25
C GLU A 104 10.20 -38.49 4.38
N GLU A 105 9.21 -38.25 5.25
CA GLU A 105 8.03 -39.12 5.39
C GLU A 105 7.21 -39.19 4.09
N ARG A 106 6.94 -38.04 3.45
CA ARG A 106 6.22 -37.98 2.18
C ARG A 106 6.97 -38.69 1.05
N LEU A 107 8.30 -38.57 1.05
CA LEU A 107 9.15 -39.21 0.04
C LEU A 107 9.14 -40.73 0.20
N GLU A 108 9.20 -41.24 1.43
CA GLU A 108 9.12 -42.68 1.71
C GLU A 108 7.76 -43.25 1.32
N HIS A 109 6.65 -42.56 1.64
CA HIS A 109 5.32 -42.96 1.20
C HIS A 109 5.19 -42.97 -0.34
N PHE A 110 5.79 -42.00 -1.02
CA PHE A 110 5.81 -41.95 -2.49
C PHE A 110 6.61 -43.12 -3.09
N ARG A 111 7.77 -43.44 -2.53
CA ARG A 111 8.61 -44.57 -2.95
C ARG A 111 7.95 -45.92 -2.71
N ALA A 112 7.24 -46.09 -1.59
CA ALA A 112 6.48 -47.30 -1.30
C ALA A 112 5.36 -47.52 -2.33
N ASN A 113 4.70 -46.45 -2.79
CA ASN A 113 3.69 -46.51 -3.84
C ASN A 113 4.25 -46.83 -5.22
N LEU A 114 5.52 -46.50 -5.51
CA LEU A 114 6.19 -46.94 -6.73
C LEU A 114 6.47 -48.44 -6.72
N LYS A 115 6.96 -48.98 -5.61
CA LYS A 115 7.27 -50.42 -5.50
C LYS A 115 6.04 -51.32 -5.60
N ARG A 116 4.89 -50.86 -5.10
CA ARG A 116 3.64 -51.64 -5.13
C ARG A 116 3.02 -51.76 -6.53
N GLY A 117 3.40 -50.90 -7.49
CA GLY A 117 2.89 -50.96 -8.86
C GLY A 117 3.60 -51.98 -9.75
N GLU A 118 4.66 -52.63 -9.27
CA GLU A 118 5.51 -53.52 -10.07
C GLU A 118 5.29 -55.02 -9.75
N ASP A 119 4.57 -55.36 -8.67
CA ASP A 119 4.29 -56.74 -8.26
C ASP A 119 2.94 -57.30 -8.80
N ASP A 120 2.10 -56.48 -9.46
CA ASP A 120 0.80 -56.90 -10.03
C ASP A 120 0.87 -57.19 -11.55
N ALA A 121 2.07 -57.29 -12.12
CA ALA A 121 2.31 -57.52 -13.55
C ALA A 121 3.04 -58.85 -13.86
N GLU A 122 2.85 -59.88 -13.02
CA GLU A 122 3.24 -61.26 -13.33
C GLU A 122 2.09 -62.26 -13.11
#